data_AF-A0A822HBY2-F1
#
_entry.id   AF-A0A822HBY2-F1
#
_cell.length_a   1.000
_cell.length_b   1.000
_cell.length_c   1.000
_cell.angle_alpha   90.00
_cell.angle_beta   90.00
_cell.angle_gamma   90.00
#
_symmetry.space_group_name_H-M   'P 1'
#
loop_
_entity.id
_entity.type
_entity.pdbx_description
1 polymer ?
#
loop_
_entity_poly.entity_id
_entity_poly.type
_entity_poly.pdbx_seq_one_letter_code
_entity_poly.pdbx_strand_id
1 'polypeptide(L)'
;SKEAGDIILLDNNFSSIIQAIETGRLLSDNLKKVAVYLLPGGSWSQIWPVFFNLWFGMPLALSALWATVFCMLNDVVMSLAVITEKPERDIMSRPPSIHGKDHLLNMKLLIHAYLFVGNLECFTAFFCFCYYWIDNGVPFYSIIL
;
A
#
# COMPACT_ATOMS: atom_id res chain seq x y z
N SER A 1 30.68 27.63 6.45
CA SER A 1 30.71 26.21 6.04
C SER A 1 29.68 25.34 6.72
N LYS A 2 29.39 25.50 8.03
CA LYS A 2 28.35 24.69 8.72
C LYS A 2 26.92 24.93 8.19
N GLU A 3 26.62 26.14 7.71
CA GLU A 3 25.29 26.51 7.19
C GLU A 3 25.08 26.16 5.71
N ALA A 4 26.10 25.62 5.03
CA ALA A 4 26.04 25.27 3.60
C ALA A 4 25.86 23.77 3.34
N GLY A 5 25.80 22.94 4.39
CA GLY A 5 25.60 21.50 4.27
C GLY A 5 24.16 21.11 4.62
N ASP A 6 23.57 20.22 3.83
CA ASP A 6 22.21 19.68 4.09
C ASP A 6 22.14 18.79 5.34
N ILE A 7 23.28 18.27 5.81
CA ILE A 7 23.40 17.43 7.01
C ILE A 7 24.53 17.96 7.88
N ILE A 8 24.24 18.20 9.16
CA ILE A 8 25.20 18.67 10.17
C ILE A 8 25.39 17.57 11.22
N LEU A 9 26.64 17.15 11.41
CA LEU A 9 27.02 16.20 12.45
C LEU A 9 27.19 16.93 13.78
N LEU A 10 26.29 16.69 14.74
CA LEU A 10 26.35 17.30 16.07
C LEU A 10 27.54 16.77 16.88
N ASP A 11 27.83 15.48 16.77
CA ASP A 11 28.87 14.79 17.57
C ASP A 11 30.27 14.79 16.93
N ASN A 12 30.45 15.46 15.77
CA ASN A 12 31.69 15.47 14.97
C ASN A 12 32.27 14.08 14.65
N ASN A 13 31.49 13.00 14.78
CA ASN A 13 31.93 11.63 14.56
C ASN A 13 31.54 11.14 13.16
N PHE A 14 32.52 10.67 12.39
CA PHE A 14 32.30 10.08 11.07
C PHE A 14 31.54 8.75 11.13
N SER A 15 31.50 8.08 12.28
CA SER A 15 30.69 6.86 12.49
C SER A 15 29.20 7.10 12.26
N SER A 16 28.69 8.30 12.55
CA SER A 16 27.28 8.64 12.35
C SER A 16 26.89 8.65 10.87
N ILE A 17 27.84 8.86 9.96
CA ILE A 17 27.59 8.80 8.51
C ILE A 17 27.27 7.36 8.08
N ILE A 18 28.01 6.38 8.61
CA ILE A 18 27.79 4.97 8.30
C ILE A 18 26.40 4.53 8.77
N GLN A 19 26.03 4.91 9.99
CA GLN A 19 24.70 4.64 10.55
C GLN A 19 23.58 5.35 9.77
N ALA A 20 23.82 6.58 9.30
CA ALA A 20 22.87 7.30 8.45
C ALA A 20 22.67 6.60 7.09
N ILE A 21 23.73 6.08 6.47
CA ILE A 21 23.64 5.32 5.22
C ILE A 21 22.84 4.02 5.44
N GLU A 22 23.11 3.31 6.53
CA GLU A 22 22.38 2.09 6.90
C GLU A 22 20.88 2.38 7.08
N THR A 23 20.55 3.42 7.85
CA THR A 23 19.16 3.84 8.11
C THR A 23 18.46 4.30 6.82
N GLY A 24 19.16 5.04 5.95
CA GLY A 24 18.63 5.47 4.65
C GLY A 24 18.34 4.29 3.71
N ARG A 25 19.20 3.26 3.70
CA ARG A 25 18.98 2.03 2.93
C ARG A 25 17.77 1.26 3.43
N LEU A 26 17.61 1.15 4.75
CA LEU A 26 16.44 0.52 5.38
C LEU A 26 15.15 1.27 5.03
N LEU A 27 15.15 2.60 5.13
CA LEU A 27 13.98 3.42 4.80
C LEU A 27 13.56 3.25 3.34
N SER A 28 14.52 3.20 2.42
CA SER A 28 14.24 3.01 0.99
C SER A 28 13.53 1.68 0.71
N ASP A 29 13.89 0.60 1.39
CA ASP A 29 13.23 -0.70 1.20
C ASP A 29 11.86 -0.76 1.87
N ASN A 30 11.73 -0.23 3.08
CA ASN A 30 10.45 -0.16 3.78
C ASN A 30 9.45 0.68 2.97
N LEU A 31 9.88 1.78 2.34
CA LEU A 31 9.02 2.57 1.45
C LEU A 31 8.53 1.79 0.23
N LYS A 32 9.34 0.88 -0.34
CA LYS A 32 8.87 0.01 -1.44
C LYS A 32 7.76 -0.91 -0.95
N LYS A 33 7.91 -1.50 0.24
CA LYS A 33 6.87 -2.37 0.83
C LYS A 33 5.58 -1.60 1.09
N VAL A 34 5.68 -0.41 1.68
CA VAL A 34 4.52 0.48 1.91
C VAL A 34 3.80 0.80 0.60
N ALA A 35 4.53 1.22 -0.42
CA ALA A 35 3.94 1.58 -1.70
C ALA A 35 3.25 0.39 -2.39
N VAL A 36 3.85 -0.80 -2.31
CA VAL A 36 3.28 -2.04 -2.84
C VAL A 36 1.98 -2.44 -2.12
N TYR A 37 1.85 -2.14 -0.83
CA TYR A 37 0.62 -2.40 -0.06
C TYR A 37 -0.46 -1.35 -0.28
N LEU A 38 -0.11 -0.05 -0.34
CA LEU A 38 -1.09 1.04 -0.50
C LEU A 38 -1.75 1.05 -1.88
N LEU A 39 -0.97 0.88 -2.95
CA LEU A 39 -1.43 1.02 -4.34
C LEU A 39 -2.61 0.12 -4.72
N PRO A 40 -2.59 -1.21 -4.43
CA PRO A 40 -3.72 -2.07 -4.76
C PRO A 40 -4.96 -1.78 -3.89
N GLY A 41 -4.80 -1.59 -2.57
CA GLY A 41 -5.93 -1.38 -1.65
C GLY A 41 -6.68 -0.07 -1.91
N GLY A 42 -5.97 1.02 -2.19
CA GLY A 42 -6.59 2.32 -2.45
C GLY A 42 -7.33 2.41 -3.79
N SER A 43 -6.67 1.99 -4.88
CA SER A 43 -7.21 2.22 -6.24
C SER A 43 -8.07 1.07 -6.76
N TRP A 44 -7.67 -0.18 -6.51
CA TRP A 44 -8.37 -1.34 -7.08
C TRP A 44 -9.69 -1.58 -6.33
N SER A 45 -9.63 -1.57 -4.99
CA SER A 45 -10.79 -1.84 -4.12
C SER A 45 -11.93 -0.85 -4.31
N GLN A 46 -11.64 0.41 -4.66
CA GLN A 46 -12.67 1.44 -4.89
C GLN A 46 -13.30 1.36 -6.28
N ILE A 47 -12.55 0.93 -7.30
CA ILE A 47 -13.05 0.87 -8.69
C ILE A 47 -14.07 -0.26 -8.86
N TRP A 48 -13.86 -1.41 -8.23
CA TRP A 48 -14.74 -2.59 -8.41
C TRP A 48 -16.19 -2.37 -7.98
N PRO A 49 -16.50 -1.83 -6.78
CA PRO A 49 -17.88 -1.56 -6.36
C PRO A 49 -18.62 -0.63 -7.32
N VAL A 50 -17.92 0.39 -7.85
CA VAL A 50 -18.47 1.32 -8.84
C VAL A 50 -18.70 0.61 -10.17
N PHE A 51 -17.75 -0.23 -10.60
CA PHE A 51 -17.86 -1.02 -11.82
C PHE A 51 -19.05 -2.00 -11.76
N PHE A 52 -19.21 -2.71 -10.65
CA PHE A 52 -20.35 -3.62 -10.43
C PHE A 52 -21.68 -2.88 -10.35
N ASN A 53 -21.73 -1.72 -9.70
CA ASN A 53 -22.92 -0.87 -9.70
C ASN A 53 -23.33 -0.46 -11.12
N LEU A 54 -22.36 -0.06 -11.96
CA LEU A 54 -22.63 0.39 -13.33
C LEU A 54 -23.12 -0.74 -14.24
N TRP A 55 -22.50 -1.92 -14.15
CA TRP A 55 -22.80 -3.05 -15.05
C TRP A 55 -23.98 -3.91 -14.60
N PHE A 56 -24.14 -4.13 -13.29
CA PHE A 56 -25.16 -5.03 -12.74
C PHE A 56 -26.31 -4.30 -12.05
N GLY A 57 -26.26 -2.97 -11.95
CA GLY A 57 -27.28 -2.18 -11.25
C GLY A 57 -27.32 -2.40 -9.74
N MET A 58 -26.32 -3.10 -9.17
CA MET A 58 -26.27 -3.42 -7.75
C MET A 58 -26.16 -2.14 -6.91
N PRO A 59 -26.91 -1.99 -5.81
CA PRO A 59 -26.78 -0.83 -4.93
C PRO A 59 -25.37 -0.73 -4.33
N LEU A 60 -24.85 0.49 -4.22
CA LEU A 60 -23.51 0.69 -3.67
C LEU A 60 -23.44 0.13 -2.24
N ALA A 61 -22.52 -0.81 -2.03
CA ALA A 61 -22.28 -1.44 -0.72
C ALA A 61 -21.92 -0.42 0.38
N LEU A 62 -21.18 0.63 0.00
CA LEU A 62 -20.75 1.69 0.89
C LEU A 62 -20.70 3.01 0.13
N SER A 63 -21.06 4.12 0.79
CA SER A 63 -20.90 5.45 0.19
C SER A 63 -19.42 5.75 -0.05
N ALA A 64 -19.11 6.42 -1.17
CA ALA A 64 -17.74 6.79 -1.55
C ALA A 64 -17.00 7.59 -0.47
N LEU A 65 -17.72 8.42 0.30
CA LEU A 65 -17.17 9.18 1.43
C LEU A 65 -16.65 8.25 2.53
N TRP A 66 -17.46 7.30 2.97
CA TRP A 66 -17.10 6.35 4.02
C TRP A 66 -15.97 5.42 3.59
N ALA A 67 -15.99 4.97 2.33
CA ALA A 67 -14.92 4.15 1.77
C ALA A 67 -13.57 4.91 1.78
N THR A 68 -13.57 6.16 1.33
CA THR A 68 -12.35 6.98 1.27
C THR A 68 -11.79 7.26 2.67
N VAL A 69 -12.65 7.59 3.64
CA VAL A 69 -12.22 7.83 5.03
C VAL A 69 -11.61 6.57 5.62
N PHE A 70 -12.24 5.41 5.44
CA PHE A 70 -11.71 4.15 5.93
C PHE A 70 -10.36 3.79 5.29
N CYS A 71 -10.23 3.96 3.97
CA CYS A 71 -8.97 3.75 3.25
C CYS A 71 -7.85 4.63 3.82
N MET A 72 -8.08 5.95 3.94
CA MET A 72 -7.07 6.87 4.45
C MET A 72 -6.61 6.52 5.86
N LEU A 73 -7.54 6.12 6.74
CA LEU A 73 -7.21 5.71 8.10
C LEU A 73 -6.36 4.43 8.11
N ASN A 74 -6.79 3.42 7.35
CA ASN A 74 -6.09 2.14 7.28
C ASN A 74 -4.70 2.29 6.64
N ASP A 75 -4.59 3.09 5.57
CA ASP A 75 -3.34 3.36 4.85
C ASP A 75 -2.30 4.02 5.76
N VAL A 76 -2.71 5.00 6.59
CA VAL A 76 -1.81 5.65 7.55
C VAL A 76 -1.32 4.67 8.60
N VAL A 77 -2.25 3.89 9.20
CA VAL A 77 -1.90 2.91 10.24
C VAL A 77 -0.95 1.85 9.69
N MET A 78 -1.24 1.31 8.51
CA MET A 78 -0.45 0.25 7.90
C MET A 78 0.90 0.76 7.40
N SER A 79 0.97 1.98 6.86
CA SER A 79 2.24 2.62 6.49
C SER A 79 3.15 2.77 7.70
N LEU A 80 2.62 3.25 8.83
CA LEU A 80 3.39 3.37 10.07
C LEU A 80 3.88 2.01 10.57
N ALA A 81 3.04 0.97 10.51
CA ALA A 81 3.43 -0.38 10.91
C ALA A 81 4.60 -0.92 10.06
N VAL A 82 4.53 -0.76 8.73
CA VAL A 82 5.56 -1.29 7.81
C VAL A 82 6.85 -0.47 7.84
N ILE A 83 6.78 0.85 8.10
CA ILE A 83 7.99 1.68 8.24
C ILE A 83 8.86 1.23 9.43
N THR A 84 8.25 0.70 10.49
CA THR A 84 8.96 0.19 11.69
C THR A 84 9.58 -1.20 11.52
N GLU A 85 9.46 -1.80 10.33
CA GLU A 85 9.99 -3.14 10.07
C GLU A 85 11.52 -3.18 10.13
N LYS A 86 12.05 -4.25 10.74
CA LYS A 86 13.49 -4.48 10.91
C LYS A 86 14.19 -4.70 9.56
N PRO A 87 15.50 -4.39 9.45
CA PRO A 87 16.25 -4.67 8.24
C PRO A 87 16.20 -6.16 7.89
N GLU A 88 15.83 -6.48 6.66
CA GLU A 88 16.07 -7.80 6.10
C GLU A 88 17.58 -8.01 5.85
N ARG A 89 18.01 -9.28 5.72
CA ARG A 89 19.41 -9.75 5.65
C ARG A 89 20.42 -8.71 5.11
N ASP A 90 21.43 -8.45 5.93
CA ASP A 90 22.66 -7.69 5.65
C ASP A 90 22.56 -6.61 4.56
N ILE A 91 21.81 -5.55 4.86
CA ILE A 91 21.63 -4.36 4.00
C ILE A 91 22.93 -3.62 3.67
N MET A 92 24.01 -3.87 4.40
CA MET A 92 25.31 -3.22 4.20
C MET A 92 26.20 -3.98 3.22
N SER A 93 26.05 -5.30 3.07
CA SER A 93 26.81 -6.08 2.08
C SER A 93 26.26 -5.99 0.66
N ARG A 94 25.02 -5.53 0.47
CA ARG A 94 24.48 -5.30 -0.88
C ARG A 94 25.16 -4.08 -1.55
N PRO A 95 25.43 -4.15 -2.87
CA PRO A 95 25.91 -3.00 -3.62
C PRO A 95 24.86 -1.87 -3.62
N PRO A 96 25.30 -0.60 -3.69
CA PRO A 96 24.38 0.53 -3.75
C PRO A 96 23.51 0.44 -5.01
N SER A 97 22.23 0.78 -4.85
CA SER A 97 21.24 0.73 -5.92
C SER A 97 21.58 1.77 -7.01
N ILE A 98 21.54 1.34 -8.27
CA ILE A 98 21.95 2.16 -9.41
C ILE A 98 20.74 2.95 -9.91
N HIS A 99 20.84 4.27 -9.87
CA HIS A 99 19.82 5.18 -10.39
C HIS A 99 19.59 4.91 -11.88
N GLY A 100 18.34 4.55 -12.25
CA GLY A 100 17.93 4.25 -13.63
C GLY A 100 17.77 2.77 -13.97
N LYS A 101 18.27 1.83 -13.15
CA LYS A 101 18.00 0.38 -13.30
C LYS A 101 17.05 -0.15 -12.22
N ASP A 102 17.20 0.34 -11.01
CA ASP A 102 16.40 -0.07 -9.86
C ASP A 102 15.32 0.97 -9.59
N HIS A 103 14.15 0.80 -10.22
CA HIS A 103 13.00 1.61 -9.84
C HIS A 103 12.46 1.19 -8.47
N LEU A 104 12.07 2.18 -7.66
CA LEU A 104 11.41 1.95 -6.36
C LEU A 104 10.19 1.04 -6.54
N LEU A 105 9.43 1.25 -7.62
CA LEU A 105 8.31 0.41 -8.00
C LEU A 105 8.68 -0.40 -9.24
N ASN A 106 8.89 -1.70 -9.03
CA ASN A 106 9.11 -2.62 -10.14
C ASN A 106 7.76 -3.06 -10.70
N MET A 107 7.57 -2.97 -12.02
CA MET A 107 6.29 -3.31 -12.67
C MET A 107 5.87 -4.76 -12.40
N LYS A 108 6.82 -5.68 -12.26
CA LYS A 108 6.52 -7.07 -11.87
C LYS A 108 5.91 -7.17 -10.47
N LEU A 109 6.39 -6.33 -9.55
CA LEU A 109 5.94 -6.29 -8.16
C LEU A 109 4.55 -5.63 -8.07
N LEU A 110 4.33 -4.56 -8.84
CA LEU A 110 3.01 -3.96 -9.00
C LEU A 110 2.00 -4.96 -9.58
N ILE A 111 2.31 -5.62 -10.68
CA ILE A 111 1.43 -6.62 -11.29
C ILE A 111 1.10 -7.73 -10.29
N HIS A 112 2.08 -8.23 -9.54
CA HIS A 112 1.85 -9.25 -8.53
C HIS A 112 0.95 -8.75 -7.39
N ALA A 113 1.17 -7.52 -6.90
CA ALA A 113 0.34 -6.91 -5.86
C ALA A 113 -1.10 -6.68 -6.33
N TYR A 114 -1.29 -6.12 -7.52
CA TYR A 114 -2.62 -5.89 -8.10
C TYR A 114 -3.35 -7.21 -8.42
N LEU A 115 -2.68 -8.20 -9.00
CA LEU A 115 -3.30 -9.48 -9.34
C LEU A 115 -3.57 -10.36 -8.13
N PHE A 116 -2.72 -10.34 -7.10
CA PHE A 116 -2.91 -11.22 -5.95
C PHE A 116 -3.71 -10.53 -4.84
N VAL A 117 -3.18 -9.43 -4.30
CA VAL A 117 -3.81 -8.70 -3.18
C VAL A 117 -5.10 -8.05 -3.64
N GLY A 118 -5.09 -7.37 -4.79
CA GLY A 118 -6.28 -6.69 -5.33
C GLY A 118 -7.44 -7.64 -5.66
N ASN A 119 -7.17 -8.81 -6.24
CA ASN A 119 -8.24 -9.78 -6.49
C ASN A 119 -8.79 -10.38 -5.19
N LEU A 120 -7.94 -10.72 -4.22
CA LEU A 120 -8.39 -11.25 -2.93
C LEU A 120 -9.31 -10.27 -2.19
N GLU A 121 -8.96 -8.97 -2.20
CA GLU A 121 -9.83 -7.94 -1.63
C GLU A 121 -11.16 -7.84 -2.36
N CYS A 122 -11.15 -7.83 -3.70
CA CYS A 122 -12.37 -7.76 -4.50
C CYS A 122 -13.29 -8.95 -4.24
N PHE A 123 -12.74 -10.17 -4.20
CA PHE A 123 -13.52 -11.38 -3.90
C PHE A 123 -14.09 -11.33 -2.48
N THR A 124 -13.31 -10.89 -1.51
CA THR A 124 -13.75 -10.77 -0.11
C THR A 124 -14.85 -9.72 0.03
N ALA A 125 -14.69 -8.55 -0.59
CA ALA A 125 -15.68 -7.48 -0.58
C ALA A 125 -17.00 -7.92 -1.24
N PHE A 126 -16.93 -8.57 -2.40
CA PHE A 126 -18.10 -9.09 -3.10
C PHE A 126 -18.79 -10.19 -2.29
N PHE A 127 -18.03 -11.09 -1.65
CA PHE A 127 -18.58 -12.13 -0.78
C PHE A 127 -19.29 -11.54 0.44
N CYS A 128 -18.67 -10.56 1.12
CA CYS A 128 -19.29 -9.87 2.25
C CYS A 128 -20.56 -9.11 1.85
N PHE A 129 -20.57 -8.45 0.69
CA PHE A 129 -21.76 -7.77 0.17
C PHE A 129 -22.91 -8.75 -0.10
N CYS A 130 -22.62 -9.85 -0.79
CA CYS A 130 -23.55 -10.93 -1.04
C CYS A 130 -24.13 -11.51 0.27
N TYR A 131 -23.26 -11.77 1.25
CA TYR A 131 -23.67 -12.32 2.55
C TYR A 131 -24.58 -11.37 3.33
N TYR A 132 -24.22 -10.07 3.38
CA TYR A 132 -25.05 -9.04 4.02
C TYR A 132 -26.44 -8.94 3.38
N TRP A 133 -26.55 -9.04 2.05
CA TRP A 133 -27.84 -8.97 1.37
C TRP A 133 -28.73 -10.19 1.58
N ILE A 134 -28.14 -11.40 1.65
CA ILE A 134 -28.86 -12.62 2.05
C ILE A 134 -29.44 -12.47 3.46
N ASP A 135 -28.63 -11.97 4.40
CA ASP A 135 -29.02 -11.84 5.81
C ASP A 135 -30.15 -10.80 6.00
N ASN A 136 -30.17 -9.77 5.15
CA ASN A 136 -31.27 -8.80 5.07
C ASN A 136 -32.52 -9.31 4.31
N GLY A 137 -32.55 -10.59 3.91
CA GLY A 137 -33.72 -11.24 3.33
C GLY A 137 -34.00 -10.88 1.87
N VAL A 138 -33.04 -10.28 1.17
CA VAL A 138 -33.21 -9.85 -0.22
C VAL A 138 -32.62 -10.90 -1.16
N PRO A 139 -33.41 -11.56 -2.03
CA PRO A 139 -32.90 -12.61 -2.90
C PRO A 139 -31.88 -12.04 -3.90
N PHE A 140 -30.84 -12.82 -4.22
CA PHE A 140 -29.79 -12.44 -5.18
C PHE A 140 -30.30 -11.94 -6.53
N TYR A 141 -31.48 -12.40 -6.95
CA TYR A 141 -32.13 -12.02 -8.19
C TYR A 141 -32.72 -10.59 -8.19
N SER A 142 -32.96 -9.97 -7.02
CA SER A 142 -33.49 -8.59 -6.96
C SER A 142 -32.41 -7.51 -6.85
N ILE A 143 -31.15 -7.91 -6.63
CA ILE A 143 -29.98 -7.01 -6.54
C ILE A 143 -29.24 -6.96 -7.89
N ILE A 144 -29.38 -8.00 -8.72
CA ILE A 144 -29.02 -7.97 -10.14
C ILE A 144 -30.27 -7.55 -10.90
N LEU A 145 -30.18 -6.47 -11.67
CA LEU A 145 -31.26 -5.99 -12.53
C LEU A 145 -31.50 -6.96 -13.69
#